data_AF-A0A239B2S0-F1
#
_entry.id   AF-A0A239B2S0-F1
#
_cell.length_a   1.000
_cell.length_b   1.000
_cell.length_c   1.000
_cell.angle_alpha   90.00
_cell.angle_beta   90.00
_cell.angle_gamma   90.00
#
_symmetry.space_group_name_H-M   'P 1'
#
loop_
_entity.id
_entity.type
_entity.pdbx_description
1 polymer ?
#
loop_
_entity_poly.entity_id
_entity_poly.type
_entity_poly.pdbx_seq_one_letter_code
_entity_poly.pdbx_strand_id
1 'polypeptide(L)'
;MVRRITDTPVPKTLFKYRDWSNENHRRLISNQEIYFPKPSDFNDPFDGNIPVRWDLLTYQQCLEKNLELIKPLNKGKNRMFLRKLAKKVTDEKKLWHPDKLAKERPEQLEKWDSIIGLLSLSAVPDNILM
;
A
#
# COMPACT_ATOMS: atom_id res chain seq x y z
N MET A 1 12.19 -5.33 16.40
CA MET A 1 12.98 -6.41 15.76
C MET A 1 12.00 -7.19 14.88
N VAL A 2 12.10 -7.09 13.56
CA VAL A 2 11.17 -7.75 12.63
C VAL A 2 11.47 -9.25 12.67
N ARG A 3 10.49 -10.06 13.06
CA ARG A 3 10.63 -11.52 13.14
C ARG A 3 10.55 -12.07 11.72
N ARG A 4 11.53 -12.88 11.32
CA ARG A 4 11.54 -13.55 10.01
C ARG A 4 10.45 -14.63 9.98
N ILE A 5 9.65 -14.64 8.93
CA ILE A 5 8.54 -15.59 8.72
C ILE A 5 8.76 -16.35 7.40
N THR A 6 9.96 -16.92 7.19
CA THR A 6 10.24 -17.77 6.03
C THR A 6 11.24 -18.87 6.37
N ASP A 7 11.01 -20.07 5.84
CA ASP A 7 11.93 -21.22 5.95
C ASP A 7 13.06 -21.17 4.90
N THR A 8 12.94 -20.26 3.92
CA THR A 8 13.93 -20.08 2.85
C THR A 8 15.17 -19.35 3.36
N PRO A 9 16.40 -19.76 2.99
CA PRO A 9 17.63 -19.06 3.34
C PRO A 9 17.69 -17.66 2.70
N VAL A 10 18.43 -16.73 3.32
CA VAL A 10 18.57 -15.37 2.74
C VAL A 10 19.44 -15.49 1.48
N PRO A 11 18.98 -15.01 0.31
CA PRO A 11 19.81 -15.01 -0.88
C PRO A 11 21.04 -14.13 -0.66
N LYS A 12 22.23 -14.65 -1.03
CA LYS A 12 23.50 -13.91 -0.92
C LYS A 12 23.60 -12.76 -1.93
N THR A 13 22.92 -12.92 -3.07
CA THR A 13 22.94 -11.98 -4.19
C THR A 13 21.52 -11.71 -4.63
N LEU A 14 21.23 -10.44 -4.91
CA LEU A 14 19.97 -9.98 -5.46
C LEU A 14 20.26 -9.13 -6.71
N PHE A 15 19.40 -9.26 -7.70
CA PHE A 15 19.45 -8.57 -8.98
C PHE A 15 18.34 -7.53 -9.04
N LYS A 16 18.63 -6.41 -9.69
CA LYS A 16 17.65 -5.40 -10.08
C LYS A 16 17.55 -5.43 -11.60
N TYR A 17 16.37 -5.72 -12.13
CA TYR A 17 16.10 -5.67 -13.57
C TYR A 17 16.19 -4.24 -14.07
N ARG A 18 16.77 -4.10 -15.27
CA ARG A 18 17.09 -2.81 -15.88
C ARG A 18 16.94 -2.91 -17.38
N ASP A 19 16.25 -1.93 -17.93
CA ASP A 19 16.34 -1.59 -19.33
C ASP A 19 17.46 -0.57 -19.57
N TRP A 20 18.35 -0.86 -20.53
CA TRP A 20 19.42 0.05 -20.97
C TRP A 20 18.88 1.32 -21.63
N SER A 21 17.70 1.24 -22.25
CA SER A 21 17.06 2.39 -22.88
C SER A 21 16.63 3.46 -21.85
N ASN A 22 16.30 3.03 -20.63
CA ASN A 22 15.87 3.90 -19.53
C ASN A 22 17.07 4.62 -18.90
N GLU A 23 17.07 5.95 -18.99
CA GLU A 23 18.15 6.80 -18.46
C GLU A 23 18.32 6.67 -16.93
N ASN A 24 17.21 6.55 -16.19
CA ASN A 24 17.27 6.41 -14.74
C ASN A 24 17.95 5.12 -14.30
N HIS A 25 17.80 4.04 -15.08
CA HIS A 25 18.52 2.79 -14.82
C HIS A 25 20.03 2.91 -15.07
N ARG A 26 20.44 3.72 -16.07
CA ARG A 26 21.86 3.97 -16.36
C ARG A 26 22.52 4.81 -15.27
N ARG A 27 21.80 5.77 -14.70
CA ARG A 27 22.29 6.62 -13.59
C ARG A 27 22.72 5.83 -12.36
N LEU A 28 22.17 4.64 -12.15
CA LEU A 28 22.66 3.73 -11.11
C LEU A 28 24.12 3.30 -11.34
N ILE A 29 24.49 3.02 -12.59
CA ILE A 29 25.85 2.60 -12.94
C ILE A 29 26.80 3.80 -13.00
N SER A 30 26.38 4.89 -13.65
CA SER A 30 27.25 6.05 -13.89
C SER A 30 27.39 6.96 -12.67
N ASN A 31 26.33 7.10 -11.87
CA ASN A 31 26.23 8.09 -10.80
C ASN A 31 25.98 7.46 -9.42
N GLN A 32 25.88 6.13 -9.33
CA GLN A 32 25.58 5.41 -8.08
C GLN A 32 24.23 5.79 -7.46
N GLU A 33 23.26 6.20 -8.29
CA GLU A 33 21.92 6.58 -7.85
C GLU A 33 20.95 5.39 -7.91
N ILE A 34 20.28 5.07 -6.80
CA ILE A 34 19.27 4.01 -6.79
C ILE A 34 17.97 4.54 -7.38
N TYR A 35 17.52 3.93 -8.47
CA TYR A 35 16.22 4.20 -9.07
C TYR A 35 15.11 3.38 -8.43
N PHE A 36 14.03 4.07 -8.04
CA PHE A 36 12.81 3.46 -7.57
C PHE A 36 11.71 3.67 -8.63
N PRO A 37 11.35 2.64 -9.42
CA PRO A 37 10.24 2.73 -10.34
C PRO A 37 8.94 3.08 -9.60
N LYS A 38 8.10 3.89 -10.24
CA LYS A 38 6.72 4.08 -9.79
C LYS A 38 5.92 2.79 -10.02
N PRO A 39 4.83 2.55 -9.27
CA PRO A 39 3.94 1.41 -9.49
C PRO A 39 3.55 1.19 -10.95
N SER A 40 3.27 2.24 -11.72
CA SER A 40 2.93 2.10 -13.15
C SER A 40 4.07 1.77 -14.11
N ASP A 41 5.33 1.77 -13.67
CA ASP A 41 6.46 1.34 -14.51
C ASP A 41 6.64 -0.19 -14.54
N PHE A 42 5.88 -0.94 -13.73
CA PHE A 42 5.98 -2.40 -13.67
C PHE A 42 5.35 -3.05 -14.89
N ASN A 43 5.97 -4.14 -15.36
CA ASN A 43 5.49 -4.90 -16.52
C ASN A 43 4.14 -5.58 -16.27
N ASP A 44 3.88 -5.99 -15.02
CA ASP A 44 2.61 -6.60 -14.62
C ASP A 44 1.61 -5.50 -14.16
N PRO A 45 0.45 -5.34 -14.82
CA PRO A 45 -0.57 -4.37 -14.40
C PRO A 45 -1.19 -4.67 -13.02
N PHE A 46 -0.99 -5.87 -12.49
CA PHE A 46 -1.39 -6.25 -11.14
C PHE A 46 -0.29 -6.00 -10.10
N ASP A 47 0.93 -5.69 -10.50
CA ASP A 47 2.00 -5.30 -9.59
C ASP A 47 1.99 -3.80 -9.33
N GLY A 48 1.65 -3.41 -8.10
CA GLY A 48 1.71 -2.03 -7.62
C GLY A 48 0.53 -1.13 -8.01
N ASN A 49 -0.21 -1.46 -9.07
CA ASN A 49 -1.30 -0.62 -9.60
C ASN A 49 -2.72 -1.02 -9.19
N ILE A 50 -2.87 -1.88 -8.18
CA ILE A 50 -4.19 -2.36 -7.77
C ILE A 50 -4.92 -1.28 -6.94
N PRO A 51 -6.05 -0.74 -7.43
CA PRO A 51 -6.83 0.24 -6.68
C PRO A 51 -7.45 -0.39 -5.43
N VAL A 52 -7.42 0.35 -4.32
CA VAL A 52 -8.04 -0.13 -3.09
C VAL A 52 -9.57 -0.15 -3.24
N ARG A 53 -10.17 -1.29 -2.90
CA ARG A 53 -11.63 -1.53 -2.98
C ARG A 53 -12.33 -1.20 -1.66
N TRP A 54 -12.35 0.09 -1.32
CA TRP A 54 -13.04 0.56 -0.11
C TRP A 54 -14.54 0.28 -0.15
N ASP A 55 -15.13 0.19 -1.33
CA ASP A 55 -16.54 -0.16 -1.57
C ASP A 55 -16.91 -1.57 -1.10
N LEU A 56 -15.94 -2.47 -0.93
CA LEU A 56 -16.17 -3.84 -0.45
C LEU A 56 -16.12 -3.95 1.08
N LEU A 57 -15.89 -2.86 1.81
CA LEU A 57 -15.87 -2.87 3.26
C LEU A 57 -17.26 -3.18 3.83
N THR A 58 -17.32 -4.18 4.69
CA THR A 58 -18.52 -4.48 5.47
C THR A 58 -18.79 -3.39 6.51
N TYR A 59 -20.04 -3.31 6.98
CA TYR A 59 -20.41 -2.41 8.07
C TYR A 59 -19.53 -2.66 9.33
N GLN A 60 -19.26 -3.93 9.66
CA GLN A 60 -18.46 -4.29 10.82
C GLN A 60 -17.02 -3.77 10.71
N GLN A 61 -16.40 -3.89 9.53
CA GLN A 61 -15.07 -3.35 9.27
C GLN A 61 -15.07 -1.81 9.30
N CYS A 62 -16.12 -1.16 8.78
CA CYS A 62 -16.27 0.29 8.89
C CYS A 62 -16.37 0.76 10.34
N LEU A 63 -17.12 0.03 11.17
CA LEU A 63 -17.23 0.31 12.61
C LEU A 63 -15.87 0.19 13.31
N GLU A 64 -15.09 -0.84 12.98
CA GLU A 64 -13.75 -1.03 13.51
C GLU A 64 -12.80 0.10 13.09
N LYS A 65 -12.84 0.53 11.81
CA LYS A 65 -12.08 1.68 11.33
C LYS A 65 -12.47 2.98 12.03
N ASN A 66 -13.76 3.22 12.21
CA ASN A 66 -14.24 4.37 12.97
C ASN A 66 -13.76 4.33 14.43
N LEU A 67 -13.72 3.15 15.05
CA LEU A 67 -13.17 2.97 16.40
C LEU A 67 -11.67 3.30 16.45
N GLU A 68 -10.89 2.87 15.46
CA GLU A 68 -9.46 3.18 15.33
C GLU A 68 -9.20 4.70 15.25
N LEU A 69 -10.02 5.43 14.51
CA LEU A 69 -9.92 6.89 14.37
C LEU A 69 -10.33 7.65 15.64
N ILE A 70 -11.37 7.18 16.32
CA ILE A 70 -11.94 7.84 17.51
C ILE A 70 -11.09 7.61 18.77
N LYS A 71 -10.45 6.45 18.88
CA LYS A 71 -9.64 6.04 20.03
C LYS A 71 -8.52 7.04 20.41
N PRO A 72 -7.65 7.51 19.48
CA PRO A 72 -6.60 8.46 19.81
C PRO A 72 -7.13 9.84 20.19
N LEU A 73 -8.32 10.23 19.71
CA LEU A 73 -8.96 11.51 20.02
C LEU A 73 -9.64 11.50 21.41
N ASN A 74 -9.96 10.32 21.93
CA ASN A 74 -10.73 10.13 23.17
C ASN A 74 -9.93 9.32 24.20
N LYS A 75 -8.66 9.67 24.39
CA LYS A 75 -7.79 9.02 25.39
C LYS A 75 -8.43 9.10 26.78
N GLY A 76 -8.46 7.97 27.49
CA GLY A 76 -9.00 7.86 28.86
C GLY A 76 -10.51 7.59 28.96
N LYS A 77 -11.27 7.55 27.86
CA LYS A 77 -12.68 7.15 27.89
C LYS A 77 -12.84 5.62 27.93
N ASN A 78 -13.92 5.15 28.57
CA ASN A 78 -14.25 3.72 28.66
C ASN A 78 -14.47 3.11 27.26
N ARG A 79 -14.01 1.87 27.06
CA ARG A 79 -14.20 1.08 25.83
C ARG A 79 -15.66 0.99 25.39
N MET A 80 -16.62 0.87 26.32
CA MET A 80 -18.05 0.85 25.96
C MET A 80 -18.50 2.17 25.33
N PHE A 81 -18.04 3.30 25.88
CA PHE A 81 -18.35 4.62 25.35
C PHE A 81 -17.79 4.78 23.94
N LEU A 82 -16.52 4.39 23.73
CA LEU A 82 -15.88 4.45 22.41
C LEU A 82 -16.62 3.63 21.37
N ARG A 83 -17.07 2.42 21.73
CA ARG A 83 -17.82 1.53 20.84
C ARG A 83 -19.20 2.11 20.49
N LYS A 84 -19.90 2.71 21.47
CA LYS A 84 -21.18 3.39 21.25
C LYS A 84 -21.03 4.61 20.35
N LEU A 85 -19.95 5.37 20.53
CA LEU A 85 -19.63 6.53 19.70
C LEU A 85 -19.28 6.11 18.27
N ALA A 86 -18.43 5.11 18.09
CA ALA A 86 -18.10 4.55 16.77
C ALA A 86 -19.34 4.03 16.06
N LYS A 87 -20.22 3.31 16.77
CA LYS A 87 -21.50 2.86 16.21
C LYS A 87 -22.37 4.04 15.77
N LYS A 88 -22.56 5.05 16.63
CA LYS A 88 -23.31 6.28 16.30
C LYS A 88 -22.76 6.98 15.06
N VAL A 89 -21.45 7.15 14.96
CA VAL A 89 -20.80 7.80 13.81
C VAL A 89 -20.95 6.99 12.52
N THR A 90 -20.91 5.65 12.63
CA THR A 90 -21.13 4.74 11.51
C THR A 90 -22.59 4.81 11.06
N ASP A 91 -23.55 4.69 11.98
CA ASP A 91 -24.99 4.75 11.71
C ASP A 91 -25.41 6.11 11.10
N GLU A 92 -24.83 7.21 11.58
CA GLU A 92 -25.05 8.56 11.02
C GLU A 92 -24.32 8.77 9.68
N LYS A 93 -23.59 7.76 9.18
CA LYS A 93 -22.80 7.80 7.95
C LYS A 93 -21.83 8.99 7.90
N LYS A 94 -21.27 9.42 9.03
CA LYS A 94 -20.43 10.63 9.10
C LYS A 94 -19.00 10.42 8.67
N LEU A 95 -18.43 9.26 8.99
CA LEU A 95 -17.07 8.85 8.64
C LEU A 95 -17.12 7.66 7.68
N TRP A 96 -16.46 6.54 8.02
CA TRP A 96 -16.47 5.32 7.21
C TRP A 96 -17.86 4.68 7.26
N HIS A 97 -18.50 4.55 6.09
CA HIS A 97 -19.76 3.82 5.93
C HIS A 97 -19.79 3.17 4.55
N PRO A 98 -20.22 1.90 4.41
CA PRO A 98 -20.22 1.19 3.13
C PRO A 98 -20.83 2.00 1.98
N ASP A 99 -22.01 2.59 2.19
CA ASP A 99 -22.72 3.41 1.19
C ASP A 99 -21.97 4.66 0.69
N LYS A 100 -20.94 5.13 1.41
CA LYS A 100 -20.17 6.33 1.06
C LYS A 100 -18.79 6.00 0.51
N LEU A 101 -18.36 4.75 0.60
CA LEU A 101 -17.04 4.33 0.16
C LEU A 101 -17.10 3.94 -1.32
N ALA A 102 -16.11 4.43 -2.07
CA ALA A 102 -15.96 4.13 -3.48
C ALA A 102 -14.62 3.43 -3.72
N LYS A 103 -14.55 2.68 -4.81
CA LYS A 103 -13.28 2.21 -5.36
C LYS A 103 -12.38 3.43 -5.64
N GLU A 104 -11.08 3.28 -5.36
CA GLU A 104 -10.13 4.35 -5.70
C GLU A 104 -10.17 4.71 -7.17
N ARG A 105 -10.17 6.01 -7.44
CA ARG A 105 -10.23 6.57 -8.79
C ARG A 105 -8.85 6.58 -9.45
N PRO A 106 -8.77 6.63 -10.79
CA PRO A 106 -7.51 6.74 -11.51
C PRO A 106 -6.63 7.91 -11.04
N GLU A 107 -7.22 9.07 -10.69
CA GLU A 107 -6.42 10.21 -10.22
C GLU A 107 -5.71 9.93 -8.87
N GLN A 108 -6.27 9.02 -8.06
CA GLN A 108 -5.61 8.58 -6.83
C GLN A 108 -4.42 7.69 -7.14
N LEU A 109 -4.54 6.80 -8.14
CA LEU A 109 -3.43 5.97 -8.64
C LEU A 109 -2.29 6.82 -9.21
N GLU A 110 -2.61 7.83 -10.02
CA GLU A 110 -1.60 8.79 -10.52
C GLU A 110 -0.92 9.54 -9.37
N LYS A 111 -1.69 9.91 -8.34
CA LYS A 111 -1.10 10.50 -7.14
C LYS A 111 -0.14 9.52 -6.47
N TRP A 112 -0.52 8.25 -6.31
CA TRP A 112 0.36 7.21 -5.75
C TRP A 112 1.66 7.08 -6.53
N ASP A 113 1.59 7.07 -7.87
CA ASP A 113 2.75 7.05 -8.76
C ASP A 113 3.73 8.22 -8.54
N SER A 114 3.22 9.38 -8.12
CA SER A 114 4.06 10.56 -7.87
C SER A 114 4.78 10.54 -6.51
N ILE A 115 4.34 9.68 -5.58
CA ILE A 115 4.85 9.68 -4.19
C ILE A 115 5.48 8.34 -3.78
N ILE A 116 5.14 7.24 -4.44
CA ILE A 116 5.66 5.91 -4.15
C ILE A 116 6.72 5.53 -5.17
N GLY A 117 7.85 5.05 -4.67
CA GLY A 117 8.86 4.33 -5.44
C GLY A 117 9.06 2.93 -4.88
N LEU A 118 9.14 1.93 -5.74
CA LEU A 118 9.21 0.51 -5.36
C LEU A 118 10.60 -0.09 -5.56
N LEU A 119 11.19 -0.62 -4.49
CA LEU A 119 12.41 -1.43 -4.58
C LEU A 119 12.09 -2.89 -4.87
N SER A 120 11.99 -3.24 -6.15
CA SER A 120 11.91 -4.65 -6.58
C SER A 120 13.31 -5.24 -6.80
N LEU A 121 13.59 -6.39 -6.19
CA LEU A 121 14.83 -7.16 -6.28
C LEU A 121 14.53 -8.65 -6.40
N SER A 122 15.37 -9.39 -7.13
CA SER A 122 15.18 -10.82 -7.43
C SER A 122 16.40 -11.65 -7.10
N ALA A 123 16.23 -12.89 -6.64
CA ALA A 123 17.34 -13.84 -6.56
C ALA A 123 17.63 -14.51 -7.92
N VAL A 124 16.69 -14.46 -8.86
CA VAL A 124 16.82 -14.97 -10.22
C VAL A 124 17.32 -13.81 -11.10
N PRO A 125 18.35 -13.98 -11.94
CA PRO A 125 18.85 -12.90 -12.81
C PRO A 125 18.09 -12.77 -14.13
N ASP A 126 17.40 -13.81 -14.58
CA ASP A 126 16.69 -13.87 -15.87
C ASP A 126 15.23 -14.28 -15.63
N ASN A 127 14.40 -13.30 -15.25
CA ASN A 127 12.97 -13.50 -15.02
C ASN A 127 12.21 -12.51 -15.90
N ILE A 128 11.51 -13.06 -16.89
CA ILE A 128 10.74 -12.27 -17.87
C ILE A 128 9.51 -11.62 -17.22
N LEU A 129 9.05 -12.14 -16.08
CA LEU A 129 7.90 -11.62 -15.34
C LEU A 129 8.28 -10.46 -14.40
N MET A 130 9.52 -9.96 -14.47
CA MET A 130 9.94 -8.75 -13.76
C MET A 130 10.43 -7.67 -14.71
#